data_AF-Q2HB60-F1
#
_entry.id   AF-Q2HB60-F1
#
_cell.length_a   1.000
_cell.length_b   1.000
_cell.length_c   1.000
_cell.angle_alpha   90.00
_cell.angle_beta   90.00
_cell.angle_gamma   90.00
#
_symmetry.space_group_name_H-M   'P 1'
#
loop_
_entity.id
_entity.type
_entity.pdbx_description
1 polymer ?
#
loop_
_entity_poly.entity_id
_entity_poly.type
_entity_poly.pdbx_seq_one_letter_code
_entity_poly.pdbx_strand_id
1 'polypeptide(L)'
;MPPRRRAPPTTSTPKPTPKSNTPRPSKLAKEHNLTALEESEIHEAFSLFAEPLDGEPQGVMPISDVRRALIALGIPPSSPAQLADLTAALDPDEEGFATYEAFVGVCALQMQVRRFEEEEEGGEGHRAELDEAYGLFTGRGGDGEGGEAEVITLGDLRRVAAVVEVGC
;
A
#
# COMPACT_ATOMS: atom_id res chain seq x y z
N MET A 1 -28.40 33.13 61.63
CA MET A 1 -28.95 32.77 60.30
C MET A 1 -27.88 33.03 59.25
N PRO A 2 -27.66 32.10 58.29
CA PRO A 2 -26.42 32.04 57.52
C PRO A 2 -26.44 32.91 56.24
N PRO A 3 -25.32 33.54 55.85
CA PRO A 3 -25.20 34.19 54.55
C PRO A 3 -25.00 33.15 53.43
N ARG A 4 -25.87 33.22 52.41
CA ARG A 4 -25.91 32.32 51.23
C ARG A 4 -24.64 32.41 50.38
N ARG A 5 -23.99 31.27 50.15
CA ARG A 5 -22.97 31.02 49.10
C ARG A 5 -23.58 31.25 47.71
N ARG A 6 -22.98 32.10 46.88
CA ARG A 6 -23.19 32.13 45.42
C ARG A 6 -22.02 31.41 44.75
N ALA A 7 -22.33 30.30 44.07
CA ALA A 7 -21.41 29.60 43.19
C ALA A 7 -21.41 30.25 41.78
N PRO A 8 -20.29 30.22 41.04
CA PRO A 8 -20.26 30.65 39.65
C PRO A 8 -20.94 29.61 38.72
N PRO A 9 -21.53 30.04 37.59
CA PRO A 9 -22.24 29.17 36.67
C PRO A 9 -21.28 28.23 35.93
N THR A 10 -21.63 26.95 35.93
CA THR A 10 -21.05 25.89 35.11
C THR A 10 -21.18 26.24 33.64
N THR A 11 -20.05 26.47 32.97
CA THR A 11 -19.96 26.47 31.51
C THR A 11 -20.23 25.06 31.01
N SER A 12 -21.39 24.89 30.39
CA SER A 12 -21.77 23.77 29.56
C SER A 12 -20.77 23.63 28.40
N THR A 13 -19.93 22.61 28.46
CA THR A 13 -19.12 22.16 27.33
C THR A 13 -20.04 21.63 26.23
N PRO A 14 -19.93 22.13 24.98
CA PRO A 14 -20.71 21.61 23.88
C PRO A 14 -20.19 20.23 23.45
N LYS A 15 -21.12 19.28 23.41
CA LYS A 15 -21.03 17.95 22.79
C LYS A 15 -20.40 18.07 21.39
N PRO A 16 -19.34 17.30 21.04
CA PRO A 16 -18.79 17.33 19.70
C PRO A 16 -19.79 16.70 18.71
N THR A 17 -20.18 17.48 17.72
CA THR A 17 -20.95 17.05 16.55
C THR A 17 -20.06 16.20 15.62
N PRO A 18 -20.63 15.20 14.91
CA PRO A 18 -19.86 14.28 14.09
C PRO A 18 -19.39 15.02 12.83
N LYS A 19 -18.07 15.17 12.66
CA LYS A 19 -17.48 15.81 11.50
C LYS A 19 -17.36 14.78 10.37
N SER A 20 -18.07 15.05 9.27
CA SER A 20 -17.72 14.77 7.86
C SER A 20 -16.94 13.48 7.60
N ASN A 21 -17.64 12.52 6.97
CA ASN A 21 -17.22 11.18 6.58
C ASN A 21 -16.17 11.12 5.45
N THR A 22 -15.11 11.92 5.54
CA THR A 22 -13.92 11.77 4.70
C THR A 22 -12.79 11.42 5.65
N PRO A 23 -12.20 10.21 5.56
CA PRO A 23 -11.13 9.82 6.47
C PRO A 23 -10.02 10.83 6.30
N ARG A 24 -9.75 11.61 7.35
CA ARG A 24 -8.57 12.46 7.36
C ARG A 24 -7.43 11.57 7.78
N PRO A 25 -6.27 11.64 7.09
CA PRO A 25 -5.11 10.88 7.51
C PRO A 25 -4.79 11.28 8.96
N SER A 26 -4.57 10.28 9.81
CA SER A 26 -4.20 10.50 11.19
C SER A 26 -2.84 11.20 11.28
N LYS A 27 -2.43 11.57 12.50
CA LYS A 27 -1.08 12.12 12.71
C LYS A 27 -0.01 11.13 12.25
N LEU A 28 -0.23 9.85 12.54
CA LEU A 28 0.67 8.76 12.18
C LEU A 28 0.76 8.59 10.66
N ALA A 29 -0.39 8.63 9.95
CA ALA A 29 -0.37 8.59 8.49
C ALA A 29 0.37 9.78 7.86
N LYS A 30 0.25 10.97 8.44
CA LYS A 30 1.00 12.14 7.95
C LYS A 30 2.51 12.01 8.15
N GLU A 31 2.93 11.45 9.28
CA GLU A 31 4.36 11.20 9.56
C GLU A 31 4.96 10.22 8.55
N HIS A 32 4.16 9.23 8.13
CA HIS A 32 4.56 8.20 7.17
C HIS A 32 4.24 8.52 5.70
N ASN A 33 3.73 9.73 5.40
CA ASN A 33 3.29 10.14 4.06
C ASN A 33 2.25 9.19 3.42
N LEU A 34 1.42 8.58 4.27
CA LEU A 34 0.32 7.71 3.85
C LEU A 34 -0.90 8.54 3.47
N THR A 35 -1.57 8.13 2.40
CA THR A 35 -2.91 8.57 2.08
C THR A 35 -3.90 8.02 3.12
N ALA A 36 -5.05 8.67 3.25
CA ALA A 36 -6.10 8.19 4.16
C ALA A 36 -6.64 6.80 3.77
N LEU A 37 -6.55 6.44 2.49
CA LEU A 37 -6.95 5.13 1.99
C LEU A 37 -5.94 4.07 2.43
N GLU A 38 -4.65 4.28 2.15
CA GLU A 38 -3.58 3.36 2.56
C GLU A 38 -3.60 3.13 4.09
N GLU A 39 -3.80 4.19 4.88
CA GLU A 39 -3.96 4.06 6.33
C GLU A 39 -5.16 3.18 6.70
N SER A 40 -6.31 3.36 6.05
CA SER A 40 -7.49 2.53 6.33
C SER A 40 -7.28 1.06 5.95
N GLU A 41 -6.57 0.80 4.86
CA GLU A 41 -6.23 -0.57 4.43
C GLU A 41 -5.26 -1.23 5.42
N ILE A 42 -4.26 -0.49 5.90
CA ILE A 42 -3.34 -0.97 6.96
C ILE A 42 -4.11 -1.29 8.24
N HIS A 43 -5.03 -0.41 8.65
CA HIS A 43 -5.85 -0.63 9.83
C HIS A 43 -6.74 -1.87 9.70
N GLU A 44 -7.41 -2.04 8.57
CA GLU A 44 -8.22 -3.23 8.29
C GLU A 44 -7.38 -4.49 8.32
N ALA A 45 -6.24 -4.52 7.62
CA ALA A 45 -5.33 -5.67 7.60
C ALA A 45 -4.80 -6.03 8.99
N PHE A 46 -4.43 -5.03 9.80
CA PHE A 46 -3.98 -5.23 11.17
C PHE A 46 -5.10 -5.81 12.05
N SER A 47 -6.31 -5.23 11.96
CA SER A 47 -7.46 -5.65 12.77
C SER A 47 -7.91 -7.09 12.56
N LEU A 48 -7.54 -7.72 11.42
CA LEU A 48 -7.84 -9.13 11.15
C LEU A 48 -7.04 -10.09 12.05
N PHE A 49 -5.88 -9.67 12.53
CA PHE A 49 -4.93 -10.51 13.26
C PHE A 49 -4.55 -9.93 14.63
N ALA A 50 -5.05 -8.75 14.98
CA ALA A 50 -4.78 -8.10 16.25
C ALA A 50 -5.50 -8.78 17.42
N GLU A 51 -4.79 -8.93 18.52
CA GLU A 51 -5.30 -9.37 19.82
C GLU A 51 -5.37 -8.17 20.78
N PRO A 52 -6.41 -8.07 21.62
CA PRO A 52 -6.54 -6.96 22.57
C PRO A 52 -5.44 -7.02 23.63
N LEU A 53 -4.79 -5.88 23.90
CA LEU A 53 -3.79 -5.73 24.96
C LEU A 53 -4.09 -4.45 25.77
N ASP A 54 -4.02 -4.54 27.09
CA ASP A 54 -4.23 -3.39 27.96
C ASP A 54 -3.17 -2.31 27.70
N GLY A 55 -3.62 -1.10 27.37
CA GLY A 55 -2.75 0.03 27.03
C GLY A 55 -2.66 0.29 25.52
N GLU A 56 -3.00 -0.68 24.68
CA GLU A 56 -2.95 -0.58 23.22
C GLU A 56 -4.37 -0.53 22.63
N PRO A 57 -4.89 0.65 22.23
CA PRO A 57 -6.29 0.78 21.82
C PRO A 57 -6.64 0.02 20.54
N GLN A 58 -5.66 -0.25 19.69
CA GLN A 58 -5.80 -1.06 18.47
C GLN A 58 -5.47 -2.53 18.71
N GLY A 59 -5.01 -2.90 19.91
CA GLY A 59 -4.43 -4.20 20.20
C GLY A 59 -3.02 -4.34 19.62
N VAL A 60 -2.50 -5.56 19.71
CA VAL A 60 -1.18 -5.96 19.22
C VAL A 60 -1.31 -7.15 18.29
N MET A 61 -0.43 -7.25 17.30
CA MET A 61 -0.44 -8.35 16.34
C MET A 61 0.68 -9.34 16.69
N PRO A 62 0.41 -10.64 16.85
CA PRO A 62 1.46 -11.64 17.03
C PRO A 62 2.45 -11.63 15.87
N ILE A 63 3.75 -11.76 16.17
CA ILE A 63 4.80 -11.72 15.13
C ILE A 63 4.62 -12.86 14.10
N SER A 64 4.06 -14.00 14.50
CA SER A 64 3.73 -15.10 13.60
C SER A 64 2.69 -14.75 12.52
N ASP A 65 1.84 -13.76 12.76
CA ASP A 65 0.77 -13.35 11.83
C ASP A 65 1.16 -12.16 10.93
N VAL A 66 2.32 -11.53 11.16
CA VAL A 66 2.83 -10.39 10.34
C VAL A 66 2.83 -10.74 8.85
N ARG A 67 3.31 -11.93 8.48
CA ARG A 67 3.33 -12.36 7.07
C ARG A 67 1.93 -12.36 6.47
N ARG A 68 0.93 -12.81 7.22
CA ARG A 68 -0.46 -12.93 6.77
C ARG A 68 -1.09 -11.54 6.63
N ALA A 69 -0.79 -10.62 7.55
CA ALA A 69 -1.22 -9.23 7.47
C ALA A 69 -0.60 -8.51 6.26
N LEU A 70 0.70 -8.68 6.00
CA LEU A 70 1.37 -8.12 4.82
C LEU A 70 0.77 -8.65 3.51
N ILE A 71 0.44 -9.95 3.45
CA ILE A 71 -0.27 -10.53 2.30
C ILE A 71 -1.67 -9.92 2.15
N ALA A 72 -2.42 -9.75 3.24
CA ALA A 72 -3.77 -9.17 3.21
C ALA A 72 -3.77 -7.72 2.73
N LEU A 73 -2.73 -6.95 3.05
CA LEU A 73 -2.51 -5.59 2.56
C LEU A 73 -2.04 -5.54 1.10
N GLY A 74 -1.90 -6.69 0.43
CA GLY A 74 -1.38 -6.76 -0.93
C GLY A 74 0.11 -6.50 -1.02
N ILE A 75 0.81 -6.46 0.13
CA ILE A 75 2.25 -6.24 0.23
C ILE A 75 3.08 -7.46 0.67
N PRO A 76 2.99 -8.62 -0.01
CA PRO A 76 3.74 -9.80 0.41
C PRO A 76 5.27 -9.53 0.46
N PRO A 77 5.98 -10.10 1.45
CA PRO A 77 7.43 -10.09 1.46
C PRO A 77 7.97 -10.92 0.27
N SER A 78 8.97 -10.39 -0.42
CA SER A 78 9.62 -10.99 -1.59
C SER A 78 10.47 -12.21 -1.23
N SER A 79 10.95 -12.31 0.01
CA SER A 79 11.73 -13.46 0.47
C SER A 79 11.57 -13.74 1.98
N PRO A 80 11.91 -14.96 2.45
CA PRO A 80 11.96 -15.25 3.87
C PRO A 80 12.96 -14.38 4.64
N ALA A 81 14.08 -13.99 4.01
CA ALA A 81 15.07 -13.12 4.62
C ALA A 81 14.49 -11.71 4.87
N GLN A 82 13.81 -11.14 3.87
CA GLN A 82 13.12 -9.86 4.03
C GLN A 82 12.05 -9.95 5.12
N LEU A 83 11.26 -11.03 5.17
CA LEU A 83 10.28 -11.20 6.25
C LEU A 83 10.96 -11.19 7.62
N ALA A 84 12.11 -11.84 7.77
CA ALA A 84 12.87 -11.84 9.02
C ALA A 84 13.33 -10.43 9.41
N ASP A 85 13.85 -9.65 8.46
CA ASP A 85 14.26 -8.26 8.68
C ASP A 85 13.06 -7.38 9.08
N LEU A 86 11.91 -7.55 8.41
CA LEU A 86 10.67 -6.84 8.75
C LEU A 86 10.19 -7.20 10.15
N THR A 87 10.20 -8.48 10.53
CA THR A 87 9.80 -8.90 11.87
C THR A 87 10.76 -8.41 12.95
N ALA A 88 12.07 -8.39 12.67
CA ALA A 88 13.07 -7.85 13.59
C ALA A 88 12.94 -6.33 13.78
N ALA A 89 12.49 -5.60 12.74
CA ALA A 89 12.18 -4.18 12.85
C ALA A 89 10.89 -3.91 13.66
N LEU A 90 9.93 -4.84 13.63
CA LEU A 90 8.67 -4.73 14.37
C LEU A 90 8.80 -5.11 15.85
N ASP A 91 9.70 -6.05 16.15
CA ASP A 91 9.91 -6.59 17.49
C ASP A 91 11.41 -6.68 17.80
N PRO A 92 12.07 -5.52 18.03
CA PRO A 92 13.50 -5.49 18.32
C PRO A 92 13.85 -6.08 19.70
N ASP A 93 12.88 -6.14 20.61
CA ASP A 93 13.04 -6.60 21.99
C ASP A 93 12.56 -8.06 22.20
N GLU A 94 12.15 -8.76 21.14
CA GLU A 94 11.65 -10.15 21.14
C GLU A 94 10.46 -10.39 22.08
N GLU A 95 9.55 -9.41 22.17
CA GLU A 95 8.31 -9.44 22.94
C GLU A 95 7.27 -10.39 22.34
N GLY A 96 7.41 -10.72 21.04
CA GLY A 96 6.58 -11.66 20.30
C GLY A 96 5.34 -11.04 19.66
N PHE A 97 5.16 -9.72 19.75
CA PHE A 97 4.06 -8.99 19.14
C PHE A 97 4.51 -7.65 18.56
N ALA A 98 3.76 -7.12 17.60
CA ALA A 98 3.94 -5.81 17.00
C ALA A 98 2.80 -4.88 17.41
N THR A 99 3.13 -3.66 17.83
CA THR A 99 2.13 -2.60 18.05
C THR A 99 1.62 -2.06 16.72
N TYR A 100 0.43 -1.46 16.74
CA TYR A 100 -0.14 -0.84 15.54
C TYR A 100 0.77 0.23 14.96
N GLU A 101 1.40 1.04 15.82
CA GLU A 101 2.33 2.10 15.41
C GLU A 101 3.55 1.55 14.66
N ALA A 102 4.19 0.51 15.21
CA ALA A 102 5.33 -0.14 14.57
C ALA A 102 4.93 -0.76 13.22
N PHE A 103 3.76 -1.42 13.18
CA PHE A 103 3.25 -2.04 11.95
C PHE A 103 2.98 -1.03 10.83
N VAL A 104 2.37 0.11 11.16
CA VAL A 104 2.14 1.20 10.20
C VAL A 104 3.46 1.71 9.63
N GLY A 105 4.48 1.90 10.48
CA GLY A 105 5.80 2.37 10.05
C GLY A 105 6.45 1.43 9.03
N VAL A 106 6.42 0.13 9.29
CA VAL A 106 6.94 -0.88 8.36
C VAL A 106 6.13 -0.95 7.06
N CYS A 107 4.80 -0.93 7.15
CA CYS A 107 3.93 -0.94 5.96
C CYS A 107 4.19 0.28 5.08
N ALA A 108 4.35 1.46 5.68
CA ALA A 108 4.65 2.68 4.95
C ALA A 108 5.97 2.60 4.18
N LEU A 109 7.03 2.08 4.80
CA LEU A 109 8.31 1.86 4.13
C LEU A 109 8.14 0.89 2.94
N GLN A 110 7.41 -0.21 3.14
CA GLN A 110 7.23 -1.21 2.10
C GLN A 110 6.39 -0.71 0.92
N MET A 111 5.37 0.11 1.19
CA MET A 111 4.55 0.78 0.17
C MET A 111 5.36 1.82 -0.61
N GLN A 112 6.25 2.56 0.06
CA GLN A 112 7.17 3.49 -0.61
C GLN A 112 8.12 2.75 -1.53
N VAL A 113 8.77 1.67 -1.06
CA VAL A 113 9.66 0.84 -1.89
C VAL A 113 8.95 0.36 -3.15
N ARG A 114 7.72 -0.14 -3.02
CA ARG A 114 6.91 -0.58 -4.17
C ARG A 114 6.62 0.55 -5.14
N ARG A 115 6.24 1.71 -4.64
CA ARG A 115 6.00 2.89 -5.49
C ARG A 115 7.27 3.29 -6.25
N PHE A 116 8.43 3.26 -5.59
CA PHE A 116 9.71 3.52 -6.25
C PHE A 116 10.05 2.47 -7.31
N GLU A 117 9.84 1.19 -7.01
CA GLU A 117 10.03 0.09 -7.97
C GLU A 117 9.09 0.22 -9.18
N GLU A 118 7.81 0.53 -8.95
CA GLU A 118 6.80 0.76 -10.00
C GLU A 118 7.10 2.02 -10.83
N GLU A 119 7.67 3.07 -10.24
CA GLU A 119 8.09 4.27 -10.98
C GLU A 119 9.35 4.01 -11.83
N GLU A 120 10.27 3.17 -11.35
CA GLU A 120 11.46 2.75 -12.10
C GLU A 120 11.07 1.78 -13.24
N GLU A 121 10.28 0.76 -12.93
CA GLU A 121 9.73 -0.19 -13.90
C GLU A 121 8.71 0.49 -14.81
N GLY A 122 8.03 1.56 -14.42
CA GLY A 122 7.18 2.36 -15.30
C GLY A 122 7.94 3.47 -16.06
N GLY A 123 9.24 3.55 -15.82
CA GLY A 123 10.10 4.63 -16.29
C GLY A 123 10.31 4.64 -17.80
N GLU A 124 11.06 5.65 -18.26
CA GLU A 124 11.36 5.86 -19.69
C GLU A 124 11.99 4.63 -20.36
N GLY A 125 12.75 3.82 -19.61
CA GLY A 125 13.31 2.56 -20.08
C GLY A 125 12.24 1.52 -20.41
N HIS A 126 11.32 1.24 -19.50
CA HIS A 126 10.23 0.29 -19.76
C HIS A 126 9.24 0.79 -20.80
N ARG A 127 8.95 2.10 -20.84
CA ARG A 127 8.15 2.68 -21.92
C ARG A 127 8.84 2.49 -23.28
N ALA A 128 10.16 2.63 -23.35
CA ALA A 128 10.92 2.38 -24.58
C ALA A 128 10.89 0.89 -24.98
N GLU A 129 11.02 -0.04 -24.03
CA GLU A 129 10.87 -1.48 -24.29
C GLU A 129 9.47 -1.84 -24.79
N LEU A 130 8.43 -1.26 -24.18
CA LEU A 130 7.04 -1.43 -24.62
C LEU A 130 6.82 -0.84 -26.02
N ASP A 131 7.36 0.35 -26.31
CA ASP A 131 7.26 0.98 -27.64
C ASP A 131 7.98 0.15 -28.71
N GLU A 132 9.16 -0.41 -28.40
CA GLU A 132 9.89 -1.32 -29.29
C GLU A 132 9.08 -2.60 -29.54
N ALA A 133 8.60 -3.26 -28.49
CA ALA A 133 7.79 -4.45 -28.59
C ALA A 133 6.48 -4.19 -29.37
N TYR A 134 5.81 -3.08 -29.10
CA TYR A 134 4.61 -2.64 -29.81
C TYR A 134 4.90 -2.38 -31.30
N GLY A 135 6.09 -1.85 -31.61
CA GLY A 135 6.61 -1.71 -32.97
C GLY A 135 6.76 -3.04 -33.73
N LEU A 136 7.14 -4.11 -33.03
CA LEU A 136 7.23 -5.46 -33.61
C LEU A 136 5.85 -6.00 -34.00
N PHE A 137 4.82 -5.73 -33.20
CA PHE A 137 3.44 -6.12 -33.53
C PHE A 137 2.87 -5.30 -34.68
N THR A 138 3.08 -3.99 -34.69
CA THR A 138 2.54 -3.09 -35.73
C THR A 138 3.32 -3.11 -37.05
N GLY A 139 4.44 -3.86 -37.10
CA GLY A 139 5.26 -4.01 -38.31
C GLY A 139 6.08 -2.77 -38.68
N ARG A 140 6.31 -1.86 -37.72
CA ARG A 140 7.03 -0.59 -37.93
C ARG A 140 8.56 -0.75 -38.03
N GLY A 141 9.08 -1.95 -37.75
CA GLY A 141 10.52 -2.26 -37.67
C GLY A 141 11.16 -2.89 -38.92
N GLY A 142 10.50 -2.90 -40.08
CA GLY A 142 11.07 -3.41 -41.34
C GLY A 142 10.81 -2.45 -42.49
N ASP A 143 11.73 -2.40 -43.47
CA ASP A 143 11.80 -1.51 -44.66
C ASP A 143 10.57 -1.57 -45.61
N GLY A 144 9.37 -1.38 -45.08
CA GLY A 144 8.10 -1.41 -45.78
C GLY A 144 7.32 -0.13 -45.51
N GLU A 145 7.08 0.61 -46.58
CA GLU A 145 6.21 1.78 -46.68
C GLU A 145 4.91 1.64 -45.86
N GLY A 146 4.74 2.51 -44.86
CA GLY A 146 3.46 3.03 -44.38
C GLY A 146 2.43 2.03 -43.85
N GLY A 147 2.52 1.67 -42.56
CA GLY A 147 1.38 1.12 -41.81
C GLY A 147 0.68 2.21 -40.98
N GLU A 148 -0.53 2.61 -41.40
CA GLU A 148 -1.38 3.63 -40.77
C GLU A 148 -2.04 3.18 -39.45
N ALA A 149 -1.66 2.03 -38.90
CA ALA A 149 -2.33 1.47 -37.73
C ALA A 149 -1.60 1.84 -36.43
N GLU A 150 -2.14 2.85 -35.74
CA GLU A 150 -1.78 3.19 -34.34
C GLU A 150 -2.17 2.07 -33.35
N VAL A 151 -2.97 1.09 -33.80
CA VAL A 151 -3.56 0.01 -32.99
C VAL A 151 -3.13 -1.36 -33.48
N ILE A 152 -2.81 -2.28 -32.56
CA ILE A 152 -2.57 -3.69 -32.88
C ILE A 152 -3.86 -4.30 -33.46
N THR A 153 -3.78 -4.86 -34.67
CA THR A 153 -4.93 -5.52 -35.31
C THR A 153 -4.92 -7.03 -35.12
N LEU A 154 -6.07 -7.69 -35.35
CA LEU A 154 -6.14 -9.16 -35.37
C LEU A 154 -5.23 -9.78 -36.45
N GLY A 155 -4.95 -9.05 -37.53
CA GLY A 155 -4.02 -9.49 -38.57
C GLY A 155 -2.58 -9.55 -38.06
N ASP A 156 -2.19 -8.57 -37.24
CA ASP A 156 -0.86 -8.49 -36.65
C ASP A 156 -0.62 -9.61 -35.63
N LEU A 157 -1.59 -9.86 -34.77
CA LEU A 157 -1.54 -10.98 -33.82
C LEU A 157 -1.41 -12.33 -34.53
N ARG A 158 -2.16 -12.54 -35.63
CA ARG A 158 -2.04 -13.78 -36.45
C ARG A 158 -0.67 -13.91 -37.09
N ARG A 159 -0.07 -12.80 -37.53
CA ARG A 159 1.25 -12.77 -38.16
C ARG A 159 2.35 -13.13 -37.16
N VAL A 160 2.34 -12.49 -35.99
CA VAL A 160 3.29 -12.79 -34.91
C VAL A 160 3.12 -14.22 -34.42
N ALA A 161 1.88 -14.69 -34.22
CA ALA A 161 1.61 -16.07 -33.80
C ALA A 161 2.18 -17.10 -34.80
N ALA A 162 2.05 -16.86 -36.10
CA ALA A 162 2.61 -17.73 -37.12
C ALA A 162 4.16 -17.76 -37.12
N VAL A 163 4.81 -16.67 -36.71
CA VAL A 163 6.29 -16.61 -36.57
C VAL A 163 6.76 -17.37 -35.33
N VAL A 164 5.99 -17.29 -34.23
CA VAL A 164 6.33 -17.95 -32.96
C VAL A 164 6.13 -19.48 -33.04
N GLU A 165 5.13 -19.97 -33.78
CA GLU A 165 4.89 -21.43 -33.93
C GLU A 165 5.97 -22.17 -34.74
N VAL A 166 6.72 -21.47 -35.61
CA VAL A 166 7.73 -22.10 -36.49
C VAL A 166 9.11 -22.22 -35.81
N GLY A 167 9.26 -21.64 -34.61
CA GLY A 167 10.52 -21.59 -33.86
C GLY A 167 10.69 -22.61 -32.72
N CYS A 168 9.77 -23.58 -32.56
CA CYS A 168 9.86 -24.70 -31.62
C CYS A 168 9.96 -26.03 -32.36
#